data_AF-A0A969PCQ1-F1
#
_entry.id   AF-A0A969PCQ1-F1
#
_cell.length_a   1.000
_cell.length_b   1.000
_cell.length_c   1.000
_cell.angle_alpha   90.00
_cell.angle_beta   90.00
_cell.angle_gamma   90.00
#
_symmetry.space_group_name_H-M   'P 1'
#
loop_
_entity.id
_entity.type
_entity.pdbx_description
1 polymer ?
#
loop_
_entity_poly.entity_id
_entity_poly.type
_entity_poly.pdbx_seq_one_letter_code
_entity_poly.pdbx_strand_id
1 'polypeptide(L)'
;MATAAIENIDASELSTEENYAFAILKNLSVDQVNQLKQLMKLGKPGVIEPATVAALVQLCKQRGIDLSKAGVNAFKDKHRLNNMGSNRGVVGTQTARAYFDEIVSSKGGSNRSPLKGELNPKILTAAQSLRGMCTTDGPDGGNNACAWSINQVLAKAGIAPLGDNPNYVPSLVEALQGDRGQQVSRSAAKAGDLVVANGEAHIGIGMDEGCHTVLSNSSSRGAFQWESDIDFDGYYGGSSTIYRLIK
;
A
#
# COMPACT_ATOMS: atom_id res chain seq x y z
N MET A 1 -13.35 18.15 2.26
CA MET A 1 -12.17 17.98 3.13
C MET A 1 -11.67 19.35 3.53
N ALA A 2 -11.33 19.57 4.81
CA ALA A 2 -10.78 20.86 5.25
C ALA A 2 -9.37 21.07 4.68
N THR A 3 -9.11 22.26 4.15
CA THR A 3 -7.80 22.70 3.62
C THR A 3 -7.07 23.54 4.66
N ALA A 4 -5.74 23.51 4.65
CA ALA A 4 -4.95 24.41 5.49
C ALA A 4 -5.10 25.87 5.02
N ALA A 5 -5.02 26.82 5.95
CA ALA A 5 -4.95 28.24 5.64
C ALA A 5 -3.57 28.57 5.05
N ILE A 6 -3.53 29.50 4.10
CA ILE A 6 -2.30 29.99 3.48
C ILE A 6 -2.06 31.41 4.01
N GLU A 7 -0.88 31.65 4.57
CA GLU A 7 -0.53 32.95 5.15
C GLU A 7 0.83 33.42 4.62
N ASN A 8 0.90 34.69 4.19
CA ASN A 8 2.15 35.36 3.84
C ASN A 8 3.00 34.66 2.77
N ILE A 9 2.36 34.01 1.78
CA ILE A 9 3.04 33.39 0.63
C ILE A 9 2.66 34.15 -0.63
N ASP A 10 3.65 34.73 -1.30
CA ASP A 10 3.54 35.19 -2.68
C ASP A 10 4.13 34.13 -3.62
N ALA A 11 3.29 33.53 -4.45
CA ALA A 11 3.72 32.47 -5.37
C ALA A 11 4.69 32.98 -6.46
N SER A 12 4.71 34.29 -6.74
CA SER A 12 5.59 34.89 -7.74
C SER A 12 7.04 35.02 -7.25
N GLU A 13 7.25 35.02 -5.93
CA GLU A 13 8.58 35.12 -5.31
C GLU A 13 9.21 33.75 -5.02
N LEU A 14 8.44 32.67 -5.14
CA LEU A 14 8.92 31.31 -4.89
C LEU A 14 9.84 30.82 -6.03
N SER A 15 10.96 30.19 -5.66
CA SER A 15 11.76 29.42 -6.61
C SER A 15 10.96 28.25 -7.22
N THR A 16 11.47 27.62 -8.27
CA THR A 16 10.80 26.46 -8.90
C THR A 16 10.53 25.33 -7.90
N GLU A 17 11.49 24.99 -7.05
CA GLU A 17 11.34 23.91 -6.06
C GLU A 17 10.33 24.29 -4.97
N GLU A 18 10.35 25.53 -4.51
CA GLU A 18 9.39 26.05 -3.54
C GLU A 18 7.98 26.12 -4.13
N ASN A 19 7.84 26.47 -5.40
CA ASN A 19 6.56 26.41 -6.11
C ASN A 19 5.99 24.99 -6.14
N TYR A 20 6.83 23.98 -6.32
CA TYR A 20 6.39 22.57 -6.24
C TYR A 20 6.07 22.13 -4.81
N ALA A 21 6.90 22.49 -3.83
CA ALA A 21 6.61 22.22 -2.42
C ALA A 21 5.29 22.88 -1.98
N PHE A 22 5.06 24.14 -2.36
CA PHE A 22 3.82 24.85 -2.12
C PHE A 22 2.64 24.18 -2.84
N ALA A 23 2.83 23.74 -4.10
CA ALA A 23 1.81 23.02 -4.84
C ALA A 23 1.46 21.65 -4.23
N ILE A 24 2.41 20.97 -3.58
CA ILE A 24 2.13 19.77 -2.78
C ILE A 24 1.26 20.17 -1.58
N LEU A 25 1.74 21.09 -0.74
CA LEU A 25 1.07 21.48 0.51
C LEU A 25 -0.36 21.99 0.29
N LYS A 26 -0.58 22.85 -0.71
CA LYS A 26 -1.91 23.43 -0.99
C LYS A 26 -2.95 22.40 -1.44
N ASN A 27 -2.50 21.27 -1.98
CA ASN A 27 -3.36 20.21 -2.50
C ASN A 27 -3.58 19.04 -1.51
N LEU A 28 -3.02 19.15 -0.30
CA LEU A 28 -3.21 18.19 0.80
C LEU A 28 -4.35 18.62 1.73
N SER A 29 -4.91 17.67 2.47
CA SER A 29 -5.84 17.98 3.55
C SER A 29 -5.12 18.63 4.74
N VAL A 30 -5.87 19.36 5.57
CA VAL A 30 -5.31 19.98 6.79
C VAL A 30 -4.61 18.96 7.70
N ASP A 31 -5.13 17.74 7.80
CA ASP A 31 -4.53 16.66 8.61
C ASP A 31 -3.18 16.20 8.03
N GLN A 32 -3.09 16.07 6.70
CA GLN A 32 -1.85 15.72 6.01
C GLN A 32 -0.80 16.82 6.16
N VAL A 33 -1.21 18.09 6.04
CA VAL A 33 -0.33 19.24 6.31
C VAL A 33 0.18 19.18 7.74
N ASN A 34 -0.68 18.92 8.73
CA ASN A 34 -0.30 18.79 10.13
C ASN A 34 0.73 17.67 10.37
N GLN A 35 0.55 16.51 9.72
CA GLN A 35 1.51 15.41 9.81
C GLN A 35 2.88 15.78 9.22
N LEU A 36 2.91 16.46 8.07
CA LEU A 36 4.17 16.98 7.52
C LEU A 36 4.80 18.01 8.45
N LYS A 37 4.01 18.92 9.03
CA LYS A 37 4.51 19.91 10.01
C LYS A 37 5.12 19.23 11.25
N GLN A 38 4.54 18.14 11.74
CA GLN A 38 5.14 17.33 12.81
C GLN A 38 6.50 16.75 12.42
N LEU A 39 6.63 16.19 11.20
CA LEU A 39 7.91 15.68 10.70
C LEU A 39 8.97 16.78 10.55
N MET A 40 8.54 17.97 10.14
CA MET A 40 9.37 19.16 10.00
C MET A 40 9.58 19.91 11.33
N LYS A 41 8.98 19.44 12.43
CA LYS A 41 9.01 20.06 13.76
C LYS A 41 8.51 21.52 13.78
N LEU A 42 7.43 21.80 13.04
CA LEU A 42 6.79 23.12 12.96
C LEU A 42 5.56 23.19 13.87
N GLY A 43 5.40 24.32 14.57
CA GLY A 43 4.46 24.44 15.71
C GLY A 43 3.06 24.97 15.41
N LYS A 44 2.80 25.60 14.25
CA LYS A 44 1.49 26.22 13.92
C LYS A 44 0.62 25.27 13.08
N PRO A 45 -0.35 24.52 13.66
CA PRO A 45 -1.13 23.56 12.90
C PRO A 45 -2.08 24.26 11.91
N GLY A 46 -2.37 23.60 10.80
CA GLY A 46 -3.37 24.02 9.82
C GLY A 46 -3.01 25.25 9.00
N VAL A 47 -1.78 25.75 9.11
CA VAL A 47 -1.31 26.93 8.37
C VAL A 47 -0.09 26.59 7.53
N ILE A 48 -0.09 27.03 6.28
CA ILE A 48 1.03 26.97 5.34
C ILE A 48 1.62 28.38 5.26
N GLU A 49 2.84 28.54 5.74
CA GLU A 49 3.62 29.79 5.74
C GLU A 49 4.96 29.57 4.99
N PRO A 50 5.72 30.62 4.65
CA PRO A 50 7.00 30.47 3.93
C PRO A 50 7.95 29.46 4.58
N ALA A 51 8.04 29.47 5.93
CA ALA A 51 8.83 28.50 6.68
C ALA A 51 8.36 27.05 6.48
N THR A 52 7.05 26.82 6.27
CA THR A 52 6.50 25.48 5.98
C THR A 52 6.93 25.01 4.58
N VAL A 53 6.91 25.90 3.59
CA VAL A 53 7.36 25.60 2.22
C VAL A 53 8.86 25.29 2.21
N ALA A 54 9.68 26.15 2.80
CA ALA A 54 11.13 25.96 2.88
C ALA A 54 11.51 24.67 3.61
N ALA A 55 10.83 24.36 4.72
CA ALA A 55 11.06 23.12 5.47
C ALA A 55 10.71 21.88 4.64
N LEU A 56 9.66 21.94 3.80
CA LEU A 56 9.30 20.81 2.95
C LEU A 56 10.34 20.58 1.85
N VAL A 57 10.87 21.64 1.24
CA VAL A 57 11.98 21.54 0.27
C VAL A 57 13.18 20.85 0.92
N GLN A 58 13.57 21.26 2.13
CA GLN A 58 14.67 20.63 2.86
C GLN A 58 14.39 19.17 3.20
N LEU A 59 13.17 18.85 3.63
CA LEU A 59 12.76 17.48 3.92
C LEU A 59 12.82 16.59 2.68
N CYS A 60 12.36 17.07 1.53
CA CYS A 60 12.46 16.36 0.25
C CYS A 60 13.92 16.11 -0.14
N LYS A 61 14.79 17.12 -0.03
CA LYS A 61 16.23 16.98 -0.30
C LYS A 61 16.89 15.94 0.61
N GLN A 62 16.59 15.95 1.90
CA GLN A 62 17.08 14.96 2.88
C GLN A 62 16.62 13.53 2.55
N ARG A 63 15.51 13.38 1.83
CA ARG A 63 14.91 12.10 1.46
C ARG A 63 15.21 11.68 0.02
N GLY A 64 16.05 12.42 -0.70
CA GLY A 64 16.38 12.16 -2.11
C GLY A 64 15.22 12.41 -3.08
N ILE A 65 14.23 13.19 -2.67
CA ILE A 65 13.08 13.56 -3.51
C ILE A 65 13.43 14.84 -4.27
N ASP A 66 13.54 14.72 -5.59
CA ASP A 66 13.84 15.85 -6.48
C ASP A 66 12.56 16.66 -6.79
N LEU A 67 12.54 17.92 -6.35
CA LEU A 67 11.47 18.89 -6.64
C LEU A 67 11.80 19.81 -7.82
N SER A 68 12.83 19.52 -8.61
CA SER A 68 13.04 20.19 -9.88
C SER A 68 11.91 19.85 -10.86
N LYS A 69 11.79 20.63 -11.95
CA LYS A 69 10.83 20.32 -13.02
C LYS A 69 11.05 18.91 -13.59
N ALA A 70 12.30 18.48 -13.73
CA ALA A 70 12.63 17.14 -14.21
C ALA A 70 12.22 16.08 -13.17
N GLY A 71 12.57 16.30 -11.90
CA GLY A 71 12.22 15.44 -10.77
C GLY A 71 10.72 15.22 -10.62
N VAL A 72 9.92 16.29 -10.73
CA VAL A 72 8.45 16.17 -10.66
C VAL A 72 7.88 15.38 -11.81
N ASN A 73 8.39 15.56 -13.04
CA ASN A 73 7.95 14.75 -14.16
C ASN A 73 8.34 13.27 -13.96
N ALA A 74 9.58 12.99 -13.57
CA ALA A 74 10.05 11.63 -13.31
C ALA A 74 9.27 10.95 -12.18
N PHE A 75 8.96 11.70 -11.12
CA PHE A 75 8.12 11.24 -10.01
C PHE A 75 6.73 10.85 -10.53
N LYS A 76 6.10 11.71 -11.32
CA LYS A 76 4.79 11.40 -11.89
C LYS A 76 4.81 10.16 -12.78
N ASP A 77 5.85 10.00 -13.61
CA ASP A 77 6.00 8.83 -14.47
C ASP A 77 6.20 7.54 -13.64
N LYS A 78 7.10 7.57 -12.65
CA LYS A 78 7.36 6.47 -11.71
C LYS A 78 6.09 6.01 -10.99
N HIS A 79 5.25 6.95 -10.57
CA HIS A 79 4.02 6.69 -9.83
C HIS A 79 2.78 6.53 -10.73
N ARG A 80 2.98 6.45 -12.06
CA ARG A 80 1.90 6.31 -13.07
C ARG A 80 0.81 7.38 -12.92
N LEU A 81 1.21 8.58 -12.56
CA LEU A 81 0.34 9.75 -12.46
C LEU A 81 0.25 10.41 -13.83
N ASN A 82 -0.94 10.87 -14.22
CA ASN A 82 -1.13 11.51 -15.53
C ASN A 82 -0.14 12.68 -15.74
N ASN A 83 0.84 12.48 -16.62
CA ASN A 83 1.94 13.40 -16.89
C ASN A 83 2.03 13.83 -18.36
N MET A 84 0.89 13.94 -19.04
CA MET A 84 0.82 14.30 -20.46
C MET A 84 0.10 15.64 -20.68
N GLY A 85 0.37 16.27 -21.83
CA GLY A 85 -0.31 17.49 -22.27
C GLY A 85 -0.29 18.61 -21.22
N SER A 86 -1.44 19.20 -20.96
CA SER A 86 -1.63 20.26 -19.95
C SER A 86 -1.33 19.82 -18.51
N ASN A 87 -1.29 18.51 -18.23
CA ASN A 87 -1.00 17.98 -16.90
C ASN A 87 0.49 17.73 -16.67
N ARG A 88 1.35 17.92 -17.69
CA ARG A 88 2.78 17.66 -17.57
C ARG A 88 3.42 18.55 -16.50
N GLY A 89 4.05 17.93 -15.51
CA GLY A 89 4.66 18.63 -14.38
C GLY A 89 3.67 19.35 -13.45
N VAL A 90 2.35 19.16 -13.61
CA VAL A 90 1.35 19.75 -12.70
C VAL A 90 1.19 18.87 -11.46
N VAL A 91 1.28 19.50 -10.28
CA VAL A 91 0.98 18.87 -8.99
C VAL A 91 -0.46 19.21 -8.61
N GLY A 92 -1.38 18.27 -8.89
CA GLY A 92 -2.76 18.30 -8.38
C GLY A 92 -2.91 17.39 -7.15
N THR A 93 -4.14 17.21 -6.67
CA THR A 93 -4.46 16.42 -5.46
C THR A 93 -3.86 15.01 -5.46
N GLN A 94 -3.96 14.28 -6.58
CA GLN A 94 -3.41 12.92 -6.67
C GLN A 94 -1.87 12.91 -6.57
N THR A 95 -1.21 13.83 -7.27
CA THR A 95 0.25 13.97 -7.22
C THR A 95 0.72 14.42 -5.85
N ALA A 96 0.05 15.39 -5.24
CA ALA A 96 0.35 15.86 -3.89
C ALA A 96 0.21 14.73 -2.87
N ARG A 97 -0.84 13.92 -2.98
CA ARG A 97 -1.03 12.75 -2.11
C ARG A 97 0.09 11.73 -2.28
N ALA A 98 0.51 11.44 -3.50
CA ALA A 98 1.64 10.54 -3.75
C ALA A 98 2.95 11.06 -3.14
N TYR A 99 3.24 12.37 -3.27
CA TYR A 99 4.36 12.99 -2.58
C TYR A 99 4.25 12.87 -1.07
N PHE A 100 3.09 13.15 -0.50
CA PHE A 100 2.85 12.97 0.93
C PHE A 100 3.12 11.53 1.37
N ASP A 101 2.62 10.54 0.63
CA ASP A 101 2.82 9.13 0.96
C ASP A 101 4.32 8.76 0.93
N GLU A 102 5.08 9.24 -0.06
CA GLU A 102 6.54 9.01 -0.15
C GLU A 102 7.30 9.77 0.96
N ILE A 103 6.94 11.01 1.26
CA ILE A 103 7.54 11.86 2.30
C ILE A 103 7.16 11.40 3.70
N VAL A 104 6.05 10.74 3.93
CA VAL A 104 5.75 10.17 5.25
C VAL A 104 6.44 8.80 5.40
N SER A 105 6.58 8.06 4.30
CA SER A 105 7.20 6.73 4.29
C SER A 105 8.73 6.73 4.38
N SER A 106 9.41 7.75 3.88
CA SER A 106 10.89 7.78 3.75
C SER A 106 11.65 8.23 5.02
N LYS A 107 11.39 7.67 6.20
CA LYS A 107 12.29 7.94 7.34
C LYS A 107 13.71 7.46 6.97
N GLY A 108 14.70 8.33 7.16
CA GLY A 108 16.10 8.05 6.81
C GLY A 108 16.56 6.68 7.30
N GLY A 109 17.27 5.96 6.43
CA GLY A 109 18.08 4.78 6.76
C GLY A 109 17.46 3.82 7.77
N SER A 110 16.44 3.08 7.35
CA SER A 110 15.97 1.78 7.87
C SER A 110 14.46 1.67 7.63
N ASN A 111 14.18 0.90 6.58
CA ASN A 111 12.99 0.09 6.37
C ASN A 111 12.09 -0.06 7.62
N ARG A 112 11.05 0.78 7.73
CA ARG A 112 9.77 0.58 8.45
C ARG A 112 8.95 1.88 8.42
N SER A 113 8.01 1.98 7.47
CA SER A 113 6.88 2.91 7.57
C SER A 113 5.97 2.47 8.72
N PRO A 114 5.23 3.41 9.35
CA PRO A 114 3.81 3.08 9.49
C PRO A 114 2.87 4.29 9.25
N LEU A 115 1.63 3.94 8.85
CA LEU A 115 0.35 4.65 9.00
C LEU A 115 -0.35 5.26 7.75
N LYS A 116 -0.54 4.43 6.72
CA LYS A 116 -1.90 4.03 6.30
C LYS A 116 -2.00 2.60 6.82
N GLY A 117 -2.72 2.36 7.92
CA GLY A 117 -2.53 1.19 8.80
C GLY A 117 -2.13 -0.07 8.03
N GLU A 118 -0.88 -0.52 8.19
CA GLU A 118 -0.29 -1.52 7.31
C GLU A 118 -1.22 -2.74 7.26
N LEU A 119 -1.87 -2.96 6.10
CA LEU A 119 -2.85 -4.03 5.96
C LEU A 119 -2.17 -5.38 6.20
N ASN A 120 -0.91 -5.51 5.79
CA ASN A 120 -0.06 -6.67 5.99
C ASN A 120 0.03 -7.14 7.46
N PRO A 121 0.48 -6.34 8.45
CA PRO A 121 0.40 -6.71 9.87
C PRO A 121 -0.99 -7.08 10.36
N LYS A 122 -2.06 -6.42 9.88
CA LYS A 122 -3.43 -6.79 10.26
C LYS A 122 -3.83 -8.16 9.70
N ILE A 123 -3.53 -8.40 8.42
CA ILE A 123 -3.75 -9.67 7.73
C ILE A 123 -2.93 -10.77 8.41
N LEU A 124 -1.67 -10.51 8.72
CA LEU A 124 -0.78 -11.45 9.41
C LEU A 124 -1.32 -11.81 10.80
N THR A 125 -1.67 -10.80 11.61
CA THR A 125 -2.24 -11.01 12.95
C THR A 125 -3.54 -11.81 12.87
N ALA A 126 -4.41 -11.49 11.92
CA ALA A 126 -5.66 -12.21 11.70
C ALA A 126 -5.41 -13.65 11.25
N ALA A 127 -4.50 -13.88 10.30
CA ALA A 127 -4.11 -15.21 9.82
C ALA A 127 -3.55 -16.07 10.95
N GLN A 128 -2.68 -15.51 11.79
CA GLN A 128 -2.16 -16.20 12.98
C GLN A 128 -3.28 -16.57 13.95
N SER A 129 -4.24 -15.66 14.18
CA SER A 129 -5.37 -15.90 15.09
C SER A 129 -6.37 -16.94 14.56
N LEU A 130 -6.44 -17.13 13.24
CA LEU A 130 -7.32 -18.09 12.57
C LEU A 130 -6.59 -19.38 12.17
N ARG A 131 -5.32 -19.53 12.55
CA ARG A 131 -4.59 -20.78 12.30
C ARG A 131 -5.31 -21.94 12.98
N GLY A 132 -5.55 -23.01 12.21
CA GLY A 132 -6.32 -24.17 12.67
C GLY A 132 -7.84 -23.96 12.66
N MET A 133 -8.34 -22.82 12.16
CA MET A 133 -9.76 -22.60 11.97
C MET A 133 -10.34 -23.73 11.10
N CYS A 134 -11.43 -24.33 11.57
CA CYS A 134 -12.19 -25.30 10.80
C CYS A 134 -12.77 -24.63 9.55
N THR A 135 -12.59 -25.25 8.38
CA THR A 135 -13.10 -24.74 7.10
C THR A 135 -14.21 -25.61 6.53
N THR A 136 -14.69 -26.62 7.28
CA THR A 136 -15.78 -27.50 6.83
C THR A 136 -17.10 -26.78 6.63
N ASP A 137 -17.30 -25.63 7.27
CA ASP A 137 -18.46 -24.75 7.05
C ASP A 137 -18.31 -23.88 5.78
N GLY A 138 -17.14 -23.93 5.14
CA GLY A 138 -16.85 -23.28 3.87
C GLY A 138 -17.39 -24.05 2.66
N PRO A 139 -17.22 -23.49 1.44
CA PRO A 139 -17.69 -24.10 0.20
C PRO A 139 -17.26 -25.56 0.05
N ASP A 140 -18.18 -26.39 -0.45
CA ASP A 140 -17.97 -27.83 -0.69
C ASP A 140 -17.46 -28.61 0.54
N GLY A 141 -17.92 -28.22 1.74
CA GLY A 141 -17.52 -28.86 2.99
C GLY A 141 -16.06 -28.60 3.36
N GLY A 142 -15.49 -27.49 2.90
CA GLY A 142 -14.08 -27.11 3.11
C GLY A 142 -13.12 -27.50 1.99
N ASN A 143 -13.58 -28.25 0.98
CA ASN A 143 -12.73 -28.73 -0.10
C ASN A 143 -12.29 -27.61 -1.06
N ASN A 144 -13.07 -26.55 -1.19
CA ASN A 144 -12.76 -25.37 -2.02
C ASN A 144 -12.72 -24.08 -1.20
N ALA A 145 -12.29 -24.18 0.05
CA ALA A 145 -12.33 -23.07 0.98
C ALA A 145 -11.08 -22.17 0.95
N CYS A 146 -10.18 -22.28 -0.04
CA CYS A 146 -8.96 -21.47 -0.08
C CYS A 146 -9.26 -19.96 -0.19
N ALA A 147 -10.02 -19.53 -1.20
CA ALA A 147 -10.47 -18.14 -1.33
C ALA A 147 -11.38 -17.70 -0.18
N TRP A 148 -12.30 -18.58 0.25
CA TRP A 148 -13.17 -18.32 1.40
C TRP A 148 -12.35 -18.03 2.68
N SER A 149 -11.32 -18.83 2.95
CA SER A 149 -10.45 -18.69 4.13
C SER A 149 -9.70 -17.37 4.11
N ILE A 150 -9.22 -16.93 2.95
CA ILE A 150 -8.63 -15.57 2.80
C ILE A 150 -9.65 -14.51 3.19
N ASN A 151 -10.89 -14.62 2.71
CA ASN A 151 -11.93 -13.66 3.06
C ASN A 151 -12.34 -13.70 4.54
N GLN A 152 -12.25 -14.85 5.23
CA GLN A 152 -12.39 -14.91 6.69
C GLN A 152 -11.25 -14.15 7.40
N VAL A 153 -10.01 -14.30 6.92
CA VAL A 153 -8.86 -13.53 7.45
C VAL A 153 -9.05 -12.03 7.22
N LEU A 154 -9.48 -11.62 6.03
CA LEU A 154 -9.75 -10.20 5.73
C LEU A 154 -10.87 -9.65 6.62
N ALA A 155 -11.97 -10.39 6.80
CA ALA A 155 -13.05 -9.99 7.69
C ALA A 155 -12.55 -9.80 9.13
N LYS A 156 -11.74 -10.73 9.64
CA LYS A 156 -11.11 -10.63 10.97
C LYS A 156 -10.17 -9.44 11.10
N ALA A 157 -9.48 -9.07 10.02
CA ALA A 157 -8.62 -7.90 9.94
C ALA A 157 -9.40 -6.57 9.80
N GLY A 158 -10.73 -6.62 9.67
CA GLY A 158 -11.59 -5.45 9.44
C GLY A 158 -11.44 -4.89 8.01
N ILE A 159 -11.14 -5.77 7.05
CA ILE A 159 -10.90 -5.44 5.65
C ILE A 159 -12.07 -5.99 4.83
N ALA A 160 -12.53 -5.21 3.84
CA ALA A 160 -13.58 -5.65 2.94
C ALA A 160 -13.15 -6.90 2.15
N PRO A 161 -14.07 -7.86 1.91
CA PRO A 161 -13.74 -9.06 1.16
C PRO A 161 -13.25 -8.74 -0.25
N LEU A 162 -12.52 -9.69 -0.84
CA LEU A 162 -12.01 -9.66 -2.20
C LEU A 162 -12.89 -10.51 -3.11
N GLY A 163 -13.02 -10.03 -4.35
CA GLY A 163 -13.78 -10.68 -5.42
C GLY A 163 -15.28 -10.51 -5.29
N ASP A 164 -15.96 -10.43 -6.43
CA ASP A 164 -17.42 -10.51 -6.50
C ASP A 164 -17.92 -11.93 -6.21
N ASN A 165 -17.06 -12.94 -6.46
CA ASN A 165 -17.22 -14.30 -5.97
C ASN A 165 -16.14 -14.60 -4.90
N PRO A 166 -16.44 -14.43 -3.60
CA PRO A 166 -15.46 -14.53 -2.52
C PRO A 166 -14.94 -15.96 -2.27
N ASN A 167 -15.47 -16.96 -2.98
CA ASN A 167 -15.10 -18.37 -2.86
C ASN A 167 -14.25 -18.85 -4.04
N TYR A 168 -13.87 -17.97 -4.97
CA TYR A 168 -13.21 -18.33 -6.22
C TYR A 168 -11.92 -17.52 -6.42
N VAL A 169 -10.76 -18.20 -6.47
CA VAL A 169 -9.45 -17.55 -6.51
C VAL A 169 -9.31 -16.56 -7.68
N PRO A 170 -9.73 -16.88 -8.93
CA PRO A 170 -9.66 -15.90 -10.01
C PRO A 170 -10.44 -14.62 -9.74
N SER A 171 -11.58 -14.68 -9.05
CA SER A 171 -12.32 -13.47 -8.68
C SER A 171 -11.57 -12.60 -7.66
N LEU A 172 -10.83 -13.22 -6.73
CA LEU A 172 -9.94 -12.50 -5.83
C LEU A 172 -8.79 -11.84 -6.61
N VAL A 173 -8.20 -12.55 -7.58
CA VAL A 173 -7.12 -12.04 -8.42
C VAL A 173 -7.61 -10.86 -9.28
N GLU A 174 -8.79 -10.95 -9.89
CA GLU A 174 -9.40 -9.84 -10.64
C GLU A 174 -9.54 -8.58 -9.76
N ALA A 175 -10.03 -8.73 -8.52
CA ALA A 175 -10.13 -7.61 -7.58
C ALA A 175 -8.76 -7.03 -7.21
N LEU A 176 -7.76 -7.88 -7.01
CA LEU A 176 -6.38 -7.48 -6.71
C LEU A 176 -5.73 -6.74 -7.87
N GLN A 177 -5.92 -7.22 -9.11
CA GLN A 177 -5.39 -6.61 -10.32
C GLN A 177 -6.09 -5.30 -10.68
N GLY A 178 -7.38 -5.18 -10.36
CA GLY A 178 -8.17 -3.98 -10.60
C GLY A 178 -7.69 -2.78 -9.79
N ASP A 179 -7.99 -2.78 -8.49
CA ASP A 179 -7.66 -1.62 -7.65
C ASP A 179 -7.40 -1.93 -6.15
N ARG A 180 -7.61 -3.18 -5.72
CA ARG A 180 -7.44 -3.59 -4.32
C ARG A 180 -6.02 -3.99 -3.98
N GLY A 181 -5.25 -4.46 -4.96
CA GLY A 181 -3.92 -5.01 -4.76
C GLY A 181 -2.84 -4.36 -5.64
N GLN A 182 -1.60 -4.73 -5.33
CA GLN A 182 -0.43 -4.45 -6.16
C GLN A 182 0.39 -5.73 -6.25
N GLN A 183 0.74 -6.16 -7.46
CA GLN A 183 1.67 -7.28 -7.62
C GLN A 183 3.05 -6.90 -7.08
N VAL A 184 3.67 -7.79 -6.32
CA VAL A 184 5.00 -7.60 -5.74
C VAL A 184 5.97 -8.67 -6.24
N SER A 185 7.24 -8.30 -6.41
CA SER A 185 8.29 -9.28 -6.68
C SER A 185 8.56 -10.13 -5.44
N ARG A 186 9.09 -11.34 -5.62
CA ARG A 186 9.50 -12.22 -4.50
C ARG A 186 10.46 -11.52 -3.53
N SER A 187 11.42 -10.75 -4.06
CA SER A 187 12.38 -9.98 -3.26
C SER A 187 11.76 -8.83 -2.44
N ALA A 188 10.54 -8.40 -2.79
CA ALA A 188 9.81 -7.35 -2.11
C ALA A 188 8.62 -7.89 -1.30
N ALA A 189 8.43 -9.21 -1.28
CA ALA A 189 7.36 -9.88 -0.56
C ALA A 189 7.55 -9.72 0.95
N LYS A 190 6.45 -9.52 1.67
CA LYS A 190 6.40 -9.30 3.10
C LYS A 190 5.32 -10.15 3.73
N ALA A 191 5.47 -10.41 5.03
CA ALA A 191 4.43 -11.06 5.80
C ALA A 191 3.09 -10.33 5.64
N GLY A 192 2.00 -11.07 5.50
CA GLY A 192 0.67 -10.56 5.20
C GLY A 192 0.37 -10.31 3.70
N ASP A 193 1.33 -10.50 2.79
CA ASP A 193 1.03 -10.54 1.36
C ASP A 193 0.24 -11.81 0.99
N LEU A 194 -0.55 -11.73 -0.08
CA LEU A 194 -1.30 -12.84 -0.62
C LEU A 194 -0.47 -13.56 -1.68
N VAL A 195 -0.32 -14.88 -1.54
CA VAL A 195 0.43 -15.73 -2.46
C VAL A 195 -0.55 -16.58 -3.24
N VAL A 196 -0.56 -16.43 -4.55
CA VAL A 196 -1.47 -17.12 -5.48
C VAL A 196 -0.68 -18.15 -6.25
N ALA A 197 -1.11 -19.41 -6.18
CA ALA A 197 -0.48 -20.51 -6.90
C ALA A 197 -0.56 -20.30 -8.41
N ASN A 198 0.36 -20.92 -9.14
CA ASN A 198 0.34 -20.93 -10.60
C ASN A 198 -1.03 -21.37 -11.14
N GLY A 199 -1.50 -20.72 -12.21
CA GLY A 199 -2.81 -20.97 -12.78
C GLY A 199 -3.99 -20.62 -11.85
N GLU A 200 -3.74 -19.86 -10.78
CA GLU A 200 -4.77 -19.40 -9.82
C GLU A 200 -5.51 -20.56 -9.13
N ALA A 201 -4.86 -21.73 -9.03
CA ALA A 201 -5.46 -22.94 -8.48
C ALA A 201 -5.62 -22.91 -6.95
N HIS A 202 -4.88 -22.03 -6.26
CA HIS A 202 -4.87 -21.92 -4.80
C HIS A 202 -4.35 -20.56 -4.33
N ILE A 203 -4.60 -20.23 -3.07
CA ILE A 203 -4.18 -18.97 -2.47
C ILE A 203 -3.87 -19.15 -0.97
N GLY A 204 -2.86 -18.42 -0.49
CA GLY A 204 -2.44 -18.39 0.90
C GLY A 204 -1.92 -17.02 1.32
N ILE A 205 -1.47 -16.93 2.57
CA ILE A 205 -0.94 -15.71 3.19
C ILE A 205 0.51 -15.95 3.57
N GLY A 206 1.41 -15.06 3.13
CA GLY A 206 2.79 -15.08 3.55
C GLY A 206 2.92 -14.79 5.04
N MET A 207 3.64 -15.64 5.78
CA MET A 207 3.74 -15.56 7.24
C MET A 207 5.01 -14.85 7.72
N ASP A 208 5.97 -14.66 6.83
CA ASP A 208 7.28 -14.07 7.10
C ASP A 208 7.73 -13.15 5.96
N GLU A 209 8.81 -12.39 6.20
CA GLU A 209 9.46 -11.58 5.16
C GLU A 209 9.97 -12.49 4.04
N GLY A 210 9.70 -12.13 2.78
CA GLY A 210 9.98 -12.98 1.63
C GLY A 210 8.95 -14.08 1.38
N CYS A 211 7.94 -14.25 2.24
CA CYS A 211 6.91 -15.30 2.15
C CYS A 211 7.50 -16.71 1.99
N HIS A 212 8.59 -17.01 2.71
CA HIS A 212 9.18 -18.34 2.79
C HIS A 212 8.22 -19.36 3.38
N THR A 213 7.33 -18.92 4.26
CA THR A 213 6.23 -19.73 4.79
C THR A 213 4.90 -19.14 4.33
N VAL A 214 4.05 -19.95 3.71
CA VAL A 214 2.69 -19.57 3.28
C VAL A 214 1.67 -20.40 4.05
N LEU A 215 0.75 -19.74 4.75
CA LEU A 215 -0.38 -20.37 5.43
C LEU A 215 -1.62 -20.36 4.54
N SER A 216 -2.25 -21.51 4.35
CA SER A 216 -3.43 -21.65 3.49
C SER A 216 -4.41 -22.72 3.98
N ASN A 217 -5.55 -22.84 3.30
CA ASN A 217 -6.51 -23.91 3.55
C ASN A 217 -5.93 -25.27 3.16
N SER A 218 -6.12 -26.26 4.02
CA SER A 218 -5.87 -27.67 3.73
C SER A 218 -7.19 -28.38 3.45
N SER A 219 -7.54 -28.56 2.17
CA SER A 219 -8.81 -29.19 1.78
C SER A 219 -8.96 -30.60 2.35
N SER A 220 -7.89 -31.40 2.35
CA SER A 220 -7.90 -32.77 2.91
C SER A 220 -8.05 -32.84 4.42
N ARG A 221 -7.79 -31.73 5.13
CA ARG A 221 -7.93 -31.63 6.59
C ARG A 221 -9.10 -30.73 7.02
N GLY A 222 -9.81 -30.11 6.08
CA GLY A 222 -10.88 -29.16 6.35
C GLY A 222 -10.48 -28.04 7.32
N ALA A 223 -9.25 -27.52 7.22
CA ALA A 223 -8.74 -26.52 8.16
C ALA A 223 -7.71 -25.55 7.55
N PHE A 224 -7.68 -24.32 8.05
CA PHE A 224 -6.72 -23.27 7.69
C PHE A 224 -5.38 -23.47 8.43
N GLN A 225 -4.60 -24.46 7.98
CA GLN A 225 -3.38 -24.88 8.68
C GLN A 225 -2.30 -25.47 7.77
N TRP A 226 -2.46 -25.42 6.44
CA TRP A 226 -1.40 -25.89 5.55
C TRP A 226 -0.32 -24.82 5.48
N GLU A 227 0.87 -25.15 5.99
CA GLU A 227 2.09 -24.38 5.80
C GLU A 227 2.91 -25.01 4.69
N SER A 228 3.33 -24.19 3.73
CA SER A 228 4.16 -24.57 2.59
C SER A 228 5.19 -23.49 2.30
N ASP A 229 6.10 -23.75 1.35
CA ASP A 229 6.89 -22.69 0.75
C ASP A 229 6.05 -21.74 -0.13
N ILE A 230 6.72 -20.74 -0.71
CA ILE A 230 6.11 -19.72 -1.59
C ILE A 230 5.48 -20.29 -2.86
N ASP A 231 5.88 -21.49 -3.27
CA ASP A 231 5.41 -22.22 -4.45
C ASP A 231 4.54 -23.41 -4.06
N PHE A 232 4.02 -23.43 -2.84
CA PHE A 232 3.16 -24.49 -2.31
C PHE A 232 3.80 -25.87 -2.41
N ASP A 233 5.09 -25.94 -2.09
CA ASP A 233 5.94 -27.13 -2.16
C ASP A 233 5.97 -27.76 -3.57
N GLY A 234 5.70 -26.95 -4.60
CA GLY A 234 5.62 -27.37 -6.00
C GLY A 234 4.33 -28.08 -6.40
N TYR A 235 3.34 -28.22 -5.51
CA TYR A 235 2.12 -29.01 -5.74
C TYR A 235 1.31 -28.56 -6.97
N TYR A 236 1.25 -27.25 -7.23
CA TYR A 236 0.49 -26.67 -8.36
C TYR A 236 1.34 -26.44 -9.63
N GLY A 237 2.63 -26.83 -9.59
CA GLY A 237 3.59 -26.58 -10.66
C GLY A 237 3.87 -25.09 -10.92
N GLY A 238 4.94 -24.77 -11.64
CA GLY A 238 5.27 -23.38 -11.98
C GLY A 238 5.62 -22.51 -10.77
N SER A 239 5.45 -21.19 -10.92
CA SER A 239 5.80 -20.20 -9.90
C SER A 239 4.58 -19.39 -9.47
N SER A 240 4.44 -19.19 -8.17
CA SER A 240 3.38 -18.35 -7.59
C SER A 240 3.55 -16.87 -7.91
N THR A 241 2.42 -16.16 -7.93
CA THR A 241 2.32 -14.69 -8.03
C THR A 241 1.95 -14.10 -6.67
N ILE A 242 2.54 -12.97 -6.31
CA ILE A 242 2.36 -12.35 -4.99
C ILE A 242 1.68 -10.99 -5.14
N TYR A 243 0.68 -10.74 -4.32
CA TYR A 243 -0.04 -9.48 -4.27
C TYR A 243 0.00 -8.89 -2.86
N ARG A 244 0.27 -7.60 -2.76
CA ARG A 244 0.08 -6.80 -1.55
C ARG A 244 -1.26 -6.08 -1.62
N LEU A 245 -2.06 -6.20 -0.57
CA LEU A 245 -3.31 -5.45 -0.47
C LEU A 245 -3.02 -3.97 -0.15
N ILE A 246 -3.70 -3.05 -0.85
CA ILE A 246 -3.49 -1.60 -0.73
C ILE A 246 -4.75 -0.81 -0.33
N LYS A 247 -5.92 -1.48 -0.29
CA LYS A 247 -7.22 -0.90 0.10
C LYS A 247 -8.11 -1.87 0.87
#